data_AF-A0AA35X3H7-F1
#
_entry.id   AF-A0AA35X3H7-F1
#
_cell.length_a   1.000
_cell.length_b   1.000
_cell.length_c   1.000
_cell.angle_alpha   90.00
_cell.angle_beta   90.00
_cell.angle_gamma   90.00
#
_symmetry.space_group_name_H-M   'P 1'
#
loop_
_entity.id
_entity.type
_entity.pdbx_description
1 polymer ?
#
loop_
_entity_poly.entity_id
_entity_poly.type
_entity_poly.pdbx_seq_one_letter_code
_entity_poly.pdbx_strand_id
1 'polypeptide(L)'
;MAWIFLTLGIALGSWWAYYELGWGGWWFWDPVENASFMPWLVGTALIHSLSATEKRGLFKSWTVLLAMLAFSLSLIGAFLVRSGVLTSVHTFANDPTRGVFLLILICLVIGGSLAIYGYRAPSIRSSGTFSVVSREAGILLNNVFLVTAAATILLGTLYPLFLDALGLGKVSVGPPYFNSVFIPLTLPLAALAGIGALTRWKRDQFSRLMGSLWPMLVFSLVLGLGLPFLSEGPYQWLAAVGLTLALWTASSTVFGLLDRVKRRPQKIRALMNLPRGIWGMSVAHFGIAVFVVGVTMVSTYEKEQDLRMVPGDTYELGGVTFLFEGVVNKTKDNYISSFGTVKASREGKHIATVFPEKRTYATQTNPLTEAGIRPGFIRDLYVSIGEPLDTNGAWSLRIHIKPFIRWIWGGAILMAIGGFLAATDQRLRSPSTRREQIAATAEVASEA
;
A
#
# COMPACT_ATOMS: atom_id res chain seq x y z
N MET A 1 -11.02 -11.39 -4.47
CA MET A 1 -10.69 -10.81 -5.79
C MET A 1 -10.65 -9.28 -5.75
N ALA A 2 -11.73 -8.57 -5.36
CA ALA A 2 -11.76 -7.09 -5.36
C ALA A 2 -10.57 -6.42 -4.65
N TRP A 3 -10.21 -6.87 -3.43
CA TRP A 3 -9.05 -6.34 -2.69
C TRP A 3 -7.72 -6.47 -3.45
N ILE A 4 -7.55 -7.52 -4.26
CA ILE A 4 -6.33 -7.76 -5.04
C ILE A 4 -6.20 -6.71 -6.14
N PHE A 5 -7.26 -6.52 -6.92
CA PHE A 5 -7.28 -5.49 -7.98
C PHE A 5 -7.15 -4.09 -7.40
N LEU A 6 -7.74 -3.81 -6.24
CA LEU A 6 -7.56 -2.54 -5.55
C LEU A 6 -6.10 -2.35 -5.09
N THR A 7 -5.47 -3.38 -4.52
CA THR A 7 -4.03 -3.34 -4.14
C THR A 7 -3.14 -3.03 -5.34
N LEU A 8 -3.36 -3.72 -6.46
CA LEU A 8 -2.61 -3.50 -7.70
C LEU A 8 -2.91 -2.13 -8.31
N GLY A 9 -4.17 -1.68 -8.30
CA GLY A 9 -4.56 -0.37 -8.80
C GLY A 9 -3.89 0.77 -8.04
N ILE A 10 -3.86 0.70 -6.71
CA ILE A 10 -3.16 1.68 -5.86
C ILE A 10 -1.65 1.64 -6.16
N ALA A 11 -1.05 0.45 -6.22
CA ALA A 11 0.38 0.31 -6.49
C ALA A 11 0.78 0.85 -7.86
N LEU A 12 0.00 0.55 -8.91
CA LEU A 12 0.23 1.04 -10.27
C LEU A 12 0.00 2.55 -10.36
N GLY A 13 -1.01 3.09 -9.68
CA GLY A 13 -1.25 4.53 -9.62
C GLY A 13 -0.07 5.27 -8.95
N SER A 14 0.42 4.76 -7.82
CA SER A 14 1.62 5.28 -7.15
C SER A 14 2.87 5.17 -8.01
N TRP A 15 3.06 4.04 -8.72
CA TRP A 15 4.17 3.87 -9.66
C TRP A 15 4.07 4.88 -10.81
N TRP A 16 2.89 5.05 -11.40
CA TRP A 16 2.67 6.01 -12.48
C TRP A 16 2.97 7.44 -12.03
N ALA A 17 2.45 7.85 -10.87
CA ALA A 17 2.66 9.17 -10.29
C ALA A 17 4.16 9.48 -10.08
N TYR A 18 4.93 8.47 -9.65
CA TYR A 18 6.38 8.59 -9.47
C TYR A 18 7.09 8.94 -10.79
N TYR A 19 6.66 8.38 -11.92
CA TYR A 19 7.27 8.63 -13.23
C TYR A 19 6.82 9.97 -13.85
N GLU A 20 5.57 10.37 -13.64
CA GLU A 20 4.88 11.36 -14.51
C GLU A 20 4.65 12.73 -13.85
N LEU A 21 4.75 12.82 -12.52
CA LEU A 21 4.44 14.07 -11.81
C LEU A 21 5.69 14.91 -11.49
N GLY A 22 6.89 14.40 -11.74
CA GLY A 22 8.15 15.16 -11.62
C GLY A 22 8.58 15.55 -10.20
N TRP A 23 7.73 15.38 -9.18
CA TRP A 23 8.05 15.75 -7.79
C TRP A 23 8.76 14.64 -6.99
N GLY A 24 8.88 13.44 -7.58
CA GLY A 24 9.65 12.34 -7.04
C GLY A 24 8.98 11.50 -5.95
N GLY A 25 7.86 11.89 -5.35
CA GLY A 25 7.26 11.06 -4.31
C GLY A 25 6.34 9.95 -4.81
N TRP A 26 5.89 9.13 -3.87
CA TRP A 26 5.10 7.91 -4.11
C TRP A 26 3.71 7.95 -3.45
N TRP A 27 3.49 8.91 -2.56
CA TRP A 27 2.25 9.14 -1.84
C TRP A 27 2.20 10.58 -1.32
N PHE A 28 1.10 11.29 -1.56
CA PHE A 28 0.92 12.70 -1.22
C PHE A 28 -0.25 12.98 -0.26
N TRP A 29 -1.03 11.95 0.10
CA TRP A 29 -2.26 12.09 0.89
C TRP A 29 -3.31 13.00 0.23
N ASP A 30 -3.32 13.06 -1.11
CA ASP A 30 -4.32 13.85 -1.81
C ASP A 30 -5.70 13.14 -1.80
N PRO A 31 -6.81 13.85 -2.06
CA PRO A 31 -8.14 13.26 -2.03
C PRO A 31 -8.35 12.02 -2.89
N VAL A 32 -7.70 11.92 -4.06
CA VAL A 32 -7.83 10.79 -4.99
C VAL A 32 -7.12 9.56 -4.43
N GLU A 33 -5.91 9.74 -3.91
CA GLU A 33 -5.18 8.70 -3.18
C GLU A 33 -5.99 8.21 -1.97
N ASN A 34 -6.48 9.13 -1.14
CA ASN A 34 -7.27 8.82 0.07
C ASN A 34 -8.55 8.06 -0.28
N ALA A 35 -9.26 8.49 -1.33
CA ALA A 35 -10.47 7.84 -1.84
C ALA A 35 -10.25 6.38 -2.21
N SER A 36 -9.08 6.04 -2.76
CA SER A 36 -8.73 4.65 -3.08
C SER A 36 -8.29 3.84 -1.85
N PHE A 37 -7.66 4.51 -0.87
CA PHE A 37 -7.05 3.84 0.28
C PHE A 37 -8.04 3.44 1.37
N MET A 38 -9.06 4.27 1.64
CA MET A 38 -10.11 3.97 2.61
C MET A 38 -10.84 2.62 2.36
N PRO A 39 -11.36 2.32 1.15
CA PRO A 39 -11.96 1.02 0.89
C PRO A 39 -10.95 -0.13 0.95
N TRP A 40 -9.65 0.13 0.72
CA TRP A 40 -8.60 -0.89 0.88
C TRP A 40 -8.40 -1.26 2.35
N LEU A 41 -8.39 -0.28 3.26
CA LEU A 41 -8.29 -0.52 4.71
C LEU A 41 -9.48 -1.34 5.23
N VAL A 42 -10.70 -0.93 4.88
CA VAL A 42 -11.92 -1.67 5.27
C VAL A 42 -12.00 -3.03 4.58
N GLY A 43 -11.57 -3.14 3.33
CA GLY A 43 -11.46 -4.40 2.60
C GLY A 43 -10.44 -5.36 3.23
N THR A 44 -9.35 -4.82 3.80
CA THR A 44 -8.37 -5.61 4.55
C THR A 44 -8.97 -6.16 5.84
N ALA A 45 -9.72 -5.33 6.59
CA ALA A 45 -10.47 -5.77 7.76
C ALA A 45 -11.51 -6.85 7.39
N LEU A 46 -12.18 -6.68 6.24
CA LEU A 46 -13.17 -7.62 5.71
C LEU A 46 -12.56 -9.00 5.46
N ILE A 47 -11.40 -9.09 4.81
CA ILE A 47 -10.75 -10.39 4.54
C ILE A 47 -10.39 -11.13 5.83
N HIS A 48 -9.92 -10.41 6.84
CA HIS A 48 -9.62 -10.99 8.15
C HIS A 48 -10.90 -11.45 8.86
N SER A 49 -11.95 -10.64 8.83
CA SER A 49 -13.27 -10.98 9.38
C SER A 49 -13.87 -12.20 8.69
N LEU A 50 -13.82 -12.26 7.35
CA LEU A 50 -14.25 -13.42 6.56
C LEU A 50 -13.54 -14.69 6.98
N SER A 51 -12.21 -14.65 7.17
CA SER A 51 -11.49 -15.85 7.63
C SER A 51 -11.94 -16.31 9.02
N ALA A 52 -12.33 -15.40 9.92
CA ALA A 52 -12.87 -15.76 11.23
C ALA A 52 -14.31 -16.29 11.12
N THR A 53 -15.14 -15.67 10.27
CA THR A 53 -16.51 -16.12 10.00
C THR A 53 -16.53 -17.51 9.38
N GLU A 54 -15.73 -17.78 8.36
CA GLU A 54 -15.66 -19.09 7.69
C GLU A 54 -15.19 -20.21 8.62
N LYS A 55 -14.13 -19.94 9.39
CA LYS A 55 -13.53 -20.98 10.24
C LYS A 55 -14.30 -21.22 11.52
N ARG A 56 -14.99 -20.19 12.05
CA ARG A 56 -15.48 -20.19 13.44
C ARG A 56 -16.93 -19.75 13.62
N GLY A 57 -17.59 -19.26 12.58
CA GLY A 57 -18.96 -18.75 12.68
C GLY A 57 -19.09 -17.44 13.47
N LEU A 58 -17.97 -16.77 13.76
CA LEU A 58 -17.90 -15.51 14.50
C LEU A 58 -17.95 -14.30 13.56
N PHE A 59 -18.28 -13.14 14.12
CA PHE A 59 -18.26 -11.83 13.44
C PHE A 59 -19.16 -11.74 12.19
N LYS A 60 -20.22 -12.55 12.07
CA LYS A 60 -21.08 -12.56 10.86
C LYS A 60 -21.65 -11.18 10.54
N SER A 61 -22.25 -10.52 11.54
CA SER A 61 -22.83 -9.17 11.38
C SER A 61 -21.74 -8.14 11.05
N TRP A 62 -20.58 -8.21 11.72
CA TRP A 62 -19.43 -7.35 11.44
C TRP A 62 -18.89 -7.53 10.01
N THR A 63 -18.78 -8.76 9.53
CA THR A 63 -18.36 -9.09 8.17
C THR A 63 -19.31 -8.50 7.13
N VAL A 64 -20.63 -8.59 7.34
CA VAL A 64 -21.63 -7.97 6.45
C VAL A 64 -21.47 -6.45 6.45
N LEU A 65 -21.34 -5.84 7.63
CA LEU A 65 -21.14 -4.39 7.76
C LEU A 65 -19.87 -3.92 7.04
N LEU A 66 -18.74 -4.61 7.24
CA LEU A 66 -17.48 -4.28 6.56
C LEU A 66 -17.58 -4.39 5.03
N ALA A 67 -18.33 -5.39 4.52
CA ALA A 67 -18.55 -5.53 3.08
C ALA A 67 -19.34 -4.34 2.52
N MET A 68 -20.40 -3.93 3.22
CA MET A 68 -21.17 -2.75 2.87
C MET A 68 -20.33 -1.48 2.95
N LEU A 69 -19.57 -1.28 4.02
CA LEU A 69 -18.70 -0.11 4.20
C LEU A 69 -17.61 -0.02 3.13
N ALA A 70 -16.96 -1.14 2.77
CA ALA A 70 -15.95 -1.15 1.71
C ALA A 70 -16.55 -0.72 0.36
N PHE A 71 -17.75 -1.22 0.03
CA PHE A 71 -18.46 -0.84 -1.19
C PHE A 71 -18.90 0.64 -1.15
N SER A 72 -19.50 1.08 -0.05
CA SER A 72 -19.91 2.46 0.19
C SER A 72 -18.76 3.45 0.05
N LEU A 73 -17.58 3.13 0.62
CA LEU A 73 -16.38 3.95 0.50
C LEU A 73 -15.87 4.03 -0.95
N SER A 74 -16.02 2.96 -1.74
CA SER A 74 -15.67 3.01 -3.17
C SER A 74 -16.61 3.93 -3.96
N LEU A 75 -17.90 3.98 -3.63
CA LEU A 75 -18.86 4.91 -4.23
C LEU A 75 -18.56 6.36 -3.81
N ILE A 76 -18.29 6.60 -2.52
CA ILE A 76 -17.86 7.92 -2.03
C ILE A 76 -16.59 8.36 -2.76
N GLY A 77 -15.62 7.46 -2.92
CA GLY A 77 -14.41 7.75 -3.68
C GLY A 77 -14.71 8.16 -5.12
N ALA A 78 -15.58 7.44 -5.82
CA ALA A 78 -16.01 7.81 -7.17
C ALA A 78 -16.65 9.21 -7.22
N PHE A 79 -17.49 9.55 -6.24
CA PHE A 79 -18.07 10.88 -6.10
C PHE A 79 -17.00 11.94 -5.88
N LEU A 80 -16.08 11.75 -4.93
CA LEU A 80 -15.03 12.73 -4.61
C LEU A 80 -14.14 13.04 -5.81
N VAL A 81 -13.80 12.03 -6.61
CA VAL A 81 -12.89 12.18 -7.75
C VAL A 81 -13.57 12.71 -9.02
N ARG A 82 -14.90 12.55 -9.17
CA ARG A 82 -15.61 12.89 -10.42
C ARG A 82 -16.55 14.09 -10.31
N SER A 83 -16.95 14.47 -9.11
CA SER A 83 -17.87 15.59 -8.89
C SER A 83 -17.21 16.97 -9.08
N GLY A 84 -15.88 17.04 -9.04
CA GLY A 84 -15.14 18.32 -9.01
C GLY A 84 -15.25 19.06 -7.67
N VAL A 85 -15.76 18.40 -6.62
CA VAL A 85 -15.98 19.01 -5.30
C VAL A 85 -14.69 19.23 -4.51
N LEU A 86 -13.63 18.48 -4.83
CA LEU A 86 -12.29 18.64 -4.25
C LEU A 86 -11.29 18.97 -5.36
N THR A 87 -10.33 19.85 -5.03
CA THR A 87 -9.17 20.08 -5.91
C THR A 87 -8.13 18.99 -5.66
N SER A 88 -7.71 18.29 -6.71
CA SER A 88 -6.63 17.31 -6.65
C SER A 88 -5.73 17.44 -7.88
N VAL A 89 -4.46 17.09 -7.72
CA VAL A 89 -3.50 16.97 -8.84
C VAL A 89 -3.83 15.79 -9.77
N HIS A 90 -4.65 14.85 -9.30
CA HIS A 90 -5.05 13.64 -10.02
C HIS A 90 -6.46 13.74 -10.64
N THR A 91 -7.13 14.91 -10.60
CA THR A 91 -8.44 15.09 -11.24
C THR A 91 -8.30 15.53 -12.70
N PHE A 92 -8.67 14.63 -13.63
CA PHE A 92 -8.56 14.87 -15.08
C PHE A 92 -9.92 15.09 -15.77
N ALA A 93 -11.05 14.92 -15.07
CA ALA A 93 -12.39 15.09 -15.63
C ALA A 93 -13.42 15.44 -14.55
N ASN A 94 -13.84 16.71 -14.51
CA ASN A 94 -14.84 17.21 -13.58
C ASN A 94 -16.16 17.47 -14.33
N ASP A 95 -17.24 16.82 -13.90
CA ASP A 95 -18.57 17.02 -14.46
C ASP A 95 -19.60 17.08 -13.31
N PRO A 96 -20.08 18.28 -12.93
CA PRO A 96 -21.02 18.46 -11.83
C PRO A 96 -22.30 17.62 -11.98
N THR A 97 -22.76 17.36 -13.21
CA THR A 97 -23.97 16.57 -13.46
C THR A 97 -23.78 15.10 -13.06
N ARG A 98 -22.59 14.54 -13.31
CA ARG A 98 -22.22 13.20 -12.82
C ARG A 98 -22.09 13.16 -11.30
N GLY A 99 -21.64 14.26 -10.70
CA GLY A 99 -21.59 14.42 -9.24
C GLY A 99 -22.96 14.24 -8.59
N VAL A 100 -24.00 14.88 -9.13
CA VAL A 100 -25.38 14.77 -8.62
C VAL A 100 -25.91 13.34 -8.76
N PHE A 101 -25.69 12.70 -9.90
CA PHE A 101 -26.09 11.29 -10.11
C PHE A 101 -25.43 10.36 -9.08
N LEU A 102 -24.12 10.52 -8.86
CA LEU A 102 -23.38 9.74 -7.87
C LEU A 102 -23.85 10.02 -6.44
N LEU A 103 -24.23 11.26 -6.12
CA LEU A 103 -24.78 11.60 -4.81
C LEU A 103 -26.12 10.91 -4.54
N ILE A 104 -27.04 10.91 -5.52
CA ILE A 104 -28.33 10.19 -5.42
C ILE A 104 -28.07 8.69 -5.24
N LEU A 105 -27.15 8.13 -6.03
CA LEU A 105 -26.77 6.72 -5.94
C LEU A 105 -26.19 6.39 -4.55
N ILE A 106 -25.33 7.25 -4.01
CA ILE A 106 -24.77 7.12 -2.65
C ILE A 106 -25.90 7.11 -1.61
N CYS A 107 -26.81 8.08 -1.65
CA CYS A 107 -27.93 8.14 -0.71
C CYS A 107 -28.78 6.87 -0.76
N LEU A 108 -29.12 6.39 -1.96
CA LEU A 108 -29.95 5.20 -2.15
C LEU A 108 -29.22 3.93 -1.72
N VAL A 109 -27.97 3.72 -2.15
CA VAL A 109 -27.26 2.47 -1.90
C VAL A 109 -26.72 2.42 -0.47
N ILE A 110 -26.09 3.48 0.03
CA ILE A 110 -25.61 3.51 1.42
C ILE A 110 -26.80 3.51 2.38
N GLY A 111 -27.75 4.44 2.20
CA GLY A 111 -28.92 4.56 3.08
C GLY A 111 -29.79 3.30 3.06
N GLY A 112 -30.12 2.80 1.87
CA GLY A 112 -30.93 1.59 1.71
C GLY A 112 -30.25 0.34 2.27
N SER A 113 -28.95 0.14 2.00
CA SER A 113 -28.24 -1.03 2.51
C SER A 113 -28.10 -0.99 4.03
N LEU A 114 -27.81 0.17 4.64
CA LEU A 114 -27.74 0.33 6.09
C LEU A 114 -29.11 0.15 6.76
N ALA A 115 -30.18 0.65 6.16
CA ALA A 115 -31.55 0.44 6.65
C ALA A 115 -31.93 -1.06 6.65
N ILE A 116 -31.64 -1.77 5.56
CA ILE A 116 -31.86 -3.23 5.47
C ILE A 116 -31.00 -3.97 6.50
N TYR A 117 -29.74 -3.58 6.66
CA TYR A 117 -28.85 -4.16 7.65
C TYR A 117 -29.38 -3.97 9.07
N GLY A 118 -29.81 -2.75 9.44
CA GLY A 118 -30.41 -2.46 10.73
C GLY A 118 -31.67 -3.30 10.98
N TYR A 119 -32.54 -3.41 9.97
CA TYR A 119 -33.75 -4.23 10.04
C TYR A 119 -33.45 -5.74 10.20
N ARG A 120 -32.43 -6.25 9.51
CA ARG A 120 -32.04 -7.67 9.55
C ARG A 120 -31.07 -8.02 10.67
N ALA A 121 -30.48 -7.06 11.36
CA ALA A 121 -29.44 -7.28 12.36
C ALA A 121 -29.79 -8.37 13.41
N PRO A 122 -31.02 -8.43 13.97
CA PRO A 122 -31.38 -9.47 14.95
C PRO A 122 -31.31 -10.92 14.41
N SER A 123 -31.41 -11.09 13.08
CA SER A 123 -31.34 -12.40 12.43
C SER A 123 -29.91 -12.91 12.19
N ILE A 124 -28.91 -12.02 12.26
CA ILE A 124 -27.50 -12.35 11.96
C ILE A 124 -26.77 -12.70 13.26
N ARG A 125 -27.04 -13.90 13.79
CA ARG A 125 -26.40 -14.36 15.04
C ARG A 125 -25.02 -14.99 14.77
N SER A 126 -24.02 -14.47 15.46
CA SER A 126 -22.71 -15.11 15.58
C SER A 126 -22.78 -16.24 16.62
N SER A 127 -22.07 -17.33 16.39
CA SER A 127 -22.00 -18.46 17.31
C SER A 127 -20.58 -18.68 17.80
N GLY A 128 -20.43 -18.96 19.09
CA GLY A 128 -19.15 -19.32 19.72
C GLY A 128 -18.56 -18.24 20.62
N THR A 129 -17.57 -18.67 21.41
CA THR A 129 -16.80 -17.82 22.31
C THR A 129 -15.30 -17.96 22.02
N PHE A 130 -14.50 -17.00 22.47
CA PHE A 130 -13.05 -17.01 22.35
C PHE A 130 -12.43 -16.31 23.57
N SER A 131 -11.20 -16.68 23.94
CA SER A 131 -10.48 -16.01 25.02
C SER A 131 -9.76 -14.75 24.54
N VAL A 132 -9.41 -13.85 25.46
CA VAL A 132 -8.63 -12.63 25.17
C VAL A 132 -7.31 -12.96 24.44
N VAL A 133 -6.60 -14.00 24.88
CA VAL A 133 -5.43 -14.50 24.16
C VAL A 133 -5.90 -15.52 23.11
N SER A 134 -6.30 -15.02 21.95
CA SER A 134 -6.70 -15.85 20.81
C SER A 134 -6.52 -15.10 19.49
N ARG A 135 -6.51 -15.84 18.38
CA ARG A 135 -6.45 -15.25 17.05
C ARG A 135 -7.69 -14.40 16.75
N GLU A 136 -8.85 -14.78 17.27
CA GLU A 136 -10.10 -14.03 17.12
C GLU A 136 -10.02 -12.64 17.76
N ALA A 137 -9.49 -12.54 18.98
CA ALA A 137 -9.29 -11.26 19.64
C ALA A 137 -8.31 -10.37 18.87
N GLY A 138 -7.21 -10.96 18.35
CA GLY A 138 -6.27 -10.24 17.50
C GLY A 138 -6.89 -9.74 16.19
N ILE A 139 -7.73 -10.54 15.54
CA ILE A 139 -8.48 -10.14 14.33
C ILE A 139 -9.46 -9.02 14.64
N LEU A 140 -10.17 -9.08 15.77
CA LEU A 140 -11.08 -8.02 16.19
C LEU A 140 -10.31 -6.70 16.40
N LEU A 141 -9.20 -6.74 17.13
CA LEU A 141 -8.38 -5.57 17.39
C LEU A 141 -7.78 -4.98 16.09
N ASN A 142 -7.28 -5.85 15.20
CA ASN A 142 -6.85 -5.47 13.86
C ASN A 142 -7.95 -4.71 13.10
N ASN A 143 -9.18 -5.25 13.12
CA ASN A 143 -10.30 -4.64 12.41
C ASN A 143 -10.68 -3.27 13.00
N VAL A 144 -10.63 -3.12 14.33
CA VAL A 144 -10.85 -1.82 14.98
C VAL A 144 -9.82 -0.80 14.48
N PHE A 145 -8.53 -1.11 14.55
CA PHE A 145 -7.48 -0.19 14.06
C PHE A 145 -7.65 0.17 12.58
N LEU A 146 -7.94 -0.80 11.71
CA LEU A 146 -8.13 -0.55 10.28
C LEU A 146 -9.35 0.33 9.98
N VAL A 147 -10.49 0.08 10.65
CA VAL A 147 -11.71 0.87 10.48
C VAL A 147 -11.52 2.27 11.06
N THR A 148 -10.86 2.40 12.22
CA THR A 148 -10.52 3.70 12.80
C THR A 148 -9.60 4.50 11.88
N ALA A 149 -8.57 3.87 11.30
CA ALA A 149 -7.70 4.53 10.33
C ALA A 149 -8.49 5.04 9.12
N ALA A 150 -9.36 4.19 8.54
CA ALA A 150 -10.23 4.60 7.43
C ALA A 150 -11.15 5.77 7.82
N ALA A 151 -11.73 5.75 9.03
CA ALA A 151 -12.59 6.82 9.53
C ALA A 151 -11.84 8.15 9.71
N THR A 152 -10.61 8.12 10.24
CA THR A 152 -9.79 9.33 10.38
C THR A 152 -9.37 9.92 9.04
N ILE A 153 -9.06 9.06 8.05
CA ILE A 153 -8.74 9.52 6.69
C ILE A 153 -10.00 10.11 6.03
N LEU A 154 -11.16 9.48 6.21
CA LEU A 154 -12.44 9.99 5.72
C LEU A 154 -12.74 11.37 6.31
N LEU A 155 -12.57 11.51 7.64
CA LEU A 155 -12.76 12.78 8.33
C LEU A 155 -11.84 13.86 7.74
N GLY A 156 -10.53 13.61 7.65
CA GLY A 156 -9.58 14.58 7.10
C GLY A 156 -9.85 14.94 5.64
N THR A 157 -10.32 13.97 4.84
CA THR A 157 -10.65 14.18 3.42
C THR A 157 -11.93 14.99 3.24
N LEU A 158 -12.96 14.75 4.07
CA LEU A 158 -14.24 15.46 3.98
C LEU A 158 -14.25 16.79 4.75
N TYR A 159 -13.32 17.01 5.67
CA TYR A 159 -13.31 18.21 6.53
C TYR A 159 -13.28 19.53 5.73
N PRO A 160 -12.41 19.70 4.70
CA PRO A 160 -12.49 20.86 3.81
C PRO A 160 -13.86 21.09 3.19
N LEU A 161 -14.54 20.01 2.76
CA LEU A 161 -15.85 20.08 2.12
C LEU A 161 -16.92 20.54 3.10
N PHE A 162 -16.87 20.08 4.34
CA PHE A 162 -17.79 20.53 5.39
C PHE A 162 -17.63 22.02 5.71
N LEU A 163 -16.40 22.53 5.77
CA LEU A 163 -16.16 23.95 6.02
C LEU A 163 -16.63 24.83 4.86
N ASP A 164 -16.36 24.42 3.62
CA ASP A 164 -16.79 25.14 2.42
C ASP A 164 -18.34 25.19 2.34
N ALA A 165 -19.01 24.06 2.63
CA ALA A 165 -20.48 24.00 2.66
C ALA A 165 -21.12 24.89 3.74
N LEU A 166 -20.41 25.17 4.84
CA LEU A 166 -20.85 26.08 5.90
C LEU A 166 -20.46 27.55 5.64
N GLY A 167 -19.76 27.85 4.54
CA GLY A 167 -19.26 29.19 4.25
C GLY A 167 -18.14 29.66 5.18
N LEU A 168 -17.44 28.72 5.86
CA LEU A 168 -16.38 29.01 6.82
C LEU A 168 -14.99 29.18 6.17
N GLY A 169 -14.92 29.19 4.85
CA GLY A 169 -13.71 29.35 4.06
C GLY A 169 -13.10 28.02 3.59
N LYS A 170 -12.16 28.12 2.66
CA LYS A 170 -11.48 26.96 2.05
C LYS A 170 -10.21 26.64 2.83
N VAL A 171 -10.14 25.43 3.37
CA VAL A 171 -8.96 24.89 4.06
C VAL A 171 -8.46 23.67 3.32
N SER A 172 -7.15 23.43 3.33
CA SER A 172 -6.54 22.20 2.82
C SER A 172 -5.98 21.37 3.97
N VAL A 173 -6.20 20.07 3.92
CA VAL A 173 -5.64 19.10 4.89
C VAL A 173 -4.59 18.28 4.17
N GLY A 174 -3.33 18.41 4.59
CA GLY A 174 -2.18 17.77 3.95
C GLY A 174 -1.51 16.69 4.80
N PRO A 175 -0.33 16.20 4.37
CA PRO A 175 0.43 15.14 5.03
C PRO A 175 0.62 15.28 6.55
N PRO A 176 0.82 16.49 7.15
CA PRO A 176 0.99 16.60 8.60
C PRO A 176 -0.18 16.02 9.41
N TYR A 177 -1.42 16.28 8.99
CA TYR A 177 -2.60 15.70 9.66
C TYR A 177 -2.62 14.18 9.49
N PHE A 178 -2.54 13.70 8.26
CA PHE A 178 -2.68 12.26 7.98
C PHE A 178 -1.56 11.44 8.61
N ASN A 179 -0.31 11.90 8.56
CA ASN A 179 0.80 11.20 9.21
C ASN A 179 0.63 11.15 10.74
N SER A 180 0.14 12.23 11.35
CA SER A 180 -0.07 12.29 12.81
C SER A 180 -1.10 11.29 13.32
N VAL A 181 -2.11 10.95 12.52
CA VAL A 181 -3.15 9.98 12.89
C VAL A 181 -2.83 8.57 12.40
N PHE A 182 -2.28 8.43 11.19
CA PHE A 182 -2.09 7.15 10.54
C PHE A 182 -0.92 6.36 11.12
N ILE A 183 0.21 7.02 11.43
CA ILE A 183 1.39 6.34 11.97
C ILE A 183 1.07 5.68 13.33
N PRO A 184 0.49 6.39 14.33
CA PRO A 184 0.17 5.77 15.62
C PRO A 184 -0.83 4.61 15.53
N LEU A 185 -1.72 4.60 14.53
CA LEU A 185 -2.68 3.50 14.32
C LEU A 185 -2.05 2.30 13.61
N THR A 186 -1.05 2.51 12.76
CA THR A 186 -0.43 1.44 11.96
C THR A 186 0.74 0.75 12.64
N LEU A 187 1.46 1.41 13.55
CA LEU A 187 2.53 0.75 14.32
C LEU A 187 2.00 -0.45 15.14
N PRO A 188 0.88 -0.34 15.89
CA PRO A 188 0.28 -1.48 16.57
C PRO A 188 -0.22 -2.55 15.60
N LEU A 189 -0.72 -2.18 14.42
CA LEU A 189 -1.15 -3.14 13.40
C LEU A 189 0.01 -4.02 12.90
N ALA A 190 1.17 -3.42 12.63
CA ALA A 190 2.37 -4.18 12.25
C ALA A 190 2.83 -5.12 13.39
N ALA A 191 2.75 -4.66 14.64
CA ALA A 191 3.02 -5.52 15.80
C ALA A 191 2.02 -6.70 15.86
N LEU A 192 0.72 -6.42 15.70
CA LEU A 192 -0.35 -7.43 15.71
C LEU A 192 -0.22 -8.44 14.57
N ALA A 193 0.28 -8.03 13.40
CA ALA A 193 0.53 -8.93 12.27
C ALA A 193 1.50 -10.06 12.66
N GLY A 194 2.61 -9.74 13.32
CA GLY A 194 3.56 -10.74 13.81
C GLY A 194 2.97 -11.64 14.92
N ILE A 195 2.24 -11.05 15.87
CA ILE A 195 1.53 -11.82 16.92
C ILE A 195 0.54 -12.81 16.27
N GLY A 196 -0.31 -12.31 15.38
CA GLY A 196 -1.38 -13.07 14.73
C GLY A 196 -0.89 -14.27 13.92
N ALA A 197 0.33 -14.18 13.35
CA ALA A 197 0.97 -15.28 12.63
C ALA A 197 1.16 -16.54 13.52
N LEU A 198 1.41 -16.35 14.82
CA LEU A 198 1.73 -17.41 15.78
C LEU A 198 0.61 -17.77 16.77
N THR A 199 -0.37 -16.88 16.96
CA THR A 199 -1.50 -17.11 17.87
C THR A 199 -2.45 -18.19 17.36
N ARG A 200 -2.95 -19.03 18.27
CA ARG A 200 -3.90 -20.10 17.97
C ARG A 200 -5.36 -19.63 18.03
N TRP A 201 -6.22 -20.35 17.32
CA TRP A 201 -7.67 -20.17 17.37
C TRP A 201 -8.25 -20.64 18.71
N LYS A 202 -9.41 -20.09 19.12
CA LYS A 202 -10.17 -20.39 20.36
C LYS A 202 -9.51 -19.84 21.60
N ARG A 203 -8.34 -20.40 21.91
CA ARG A 203 -7.56 -20.12 23.11
C ARG A 203 -6.10 -20.41 22.87
N ASP A 204 -5.28 -19.54 23.42
CA ASP A 204 -3.84 -19.74 23.50
C ASP A 204 -3.33 -19.52 24.92
N GLN A 205 -2.14 -20.04 25.20
CA GLN A 205 -1.45 -19.80 26.47
C GLN A 205 -0.40 -18.71 26.27
N PHE A 206 -0.42 -17.71 27.15
CA PHE A 206 0.49 -16.57 27.07
C PHE A 206 1.97 -17.00 27.10
N SER A 207 2.34 -17.91 28.00
CA SER A 207 3.71 -18.44 28.10
C SER A 207 4.17 -19.14 26.82
N ARG A 208 3.32 -19.94 26.19
CA ARG A 208 3.61 -20.59 24.89
C ARG A 208 3.81 -19.56 23.78
N LEU A 209 2.90 -18.60 23.69
CA LEU A 209 2.93 -17.55 22.67
C LEU A 209 4.21 -16.70 22.82
N MET A 210 4.52 -16.25 24.04
CA MET A 210 5.75 -15.51 24.33
C MET A 210 7.00 -16.33 24.06
N GLY A 211 7.05 -17.62 24.41
CA GLY A 211 8.18 -18.49 24.08
C GLY A 211 8.45 -18.62 22.58
N SER A 212 7.42 -18.43 21.74
CA SER A 212 7.54 -18.44 20.28
C SER A 212 7.88 -17.06 19.70
N LEU A 213 7.33 -15.99 20.28
CA LEU A 213 7.52 -14.61 19.84
C LEU A 213 8.86 -14.02 20.29
N TRP A 214 9.36 -14.42 21.46
CA TRP A 214 10.56 -13.82 22.07
C TRP A 214 11.80 -13.87 21.16
N PRO A 215 12.15 -15.01 20.52
CA PRO A 215 13.30 -15.03 19.61
C PRO A 215 13.11 -14.09 18.40
N MET A 216 11.88 -13.97 17.89
CA MET A 216 11.57 -13.07 16.78
C MET A 216 11.66 -11.60 17.22
N LEU A 217 11.19 -11.29 18.44
CA LEU A 217 11.27 -9.95 19.03
C LEU A 217 12.72 -9.52 19.17
N VAL A 218 13.55 -10.34 19.82
CA VAL A 218 14.98 -10.05 20.03
C VAL A 218 15.69 -9.90 18.68
N PHE A 219 15.47 -10.83 17.74
CA PHE A 219 16.03 -10.74 16.40
C PHE A 219 15.65 -9.42 15.70
N SER A 220 14.37 -9.08 15.72
CA SER A 220 13.85 -7.87 15.08
C SER A 220 14.33 -6.59 15.74
N LEU A 221 14.49 -6.56 17.06
CA LEU A 221 15.02 -5.40 17.80
C LEU A 221 16.52 -5.22 17.53
N VAL A 222 17.32 -6.29 17.64
CA VAL A 222 18.77 -6.21 17.44
C VAL A 222 19.09 -5.72 16.03
N LEU A 223 18.47 -6.32 15.02
CA LEU A 223 18.70 -5.91 13.64
C LEU A 223 18.00 -4.61 13.28
N GLY A 224 16.77 -4.38 13.76
CA GLY A 224 16.03 -3.15 13.48
C GLY A 224 16.70 -1.91 14.06
N LEU A 225 17.29 -2.01 15.25
CA LEU A 225 18.11 -0.95 15.84
C LEU A 225 19.53 -0.88 15.23
N GLY A 226 20.07 -2.01 14.77
CA GLY A 226 21.43 -2.09 14.21
C GLY A 226 21.55 -1.60 12.75
N LEU A 227 20.59 -1.95 11.89
CA LEU A 227 20.64 -1.66 10.45
C LEU A 227 20.72 -0.16 10.11
N PRO A 228 20.04 0.77 10.81
CA PRO A 228 20.19 2.19 10.55
C PRO A 228 21.62 2.72 10.66
N PHE A 229 22.50 2.09 11.45
CA PHE A 229 23.92 2.47 11.52
C PHE A 229 24.70 2.17 10.23
N LEU A 230 24.15 1.33 9.34
CA LEU A 230 24.72 1.01 8.04
C LEU A 230 24.21 1.93 6.92
N SER A 231 23.22 2.77 7.21
CA SER A 231 22.62 3.70 6.22
C SER A 231 23.54 4.91 5.97
N GLU A 232 23.51 5.43 4.74
CA GLU A 232 24.26 6.64 4.35
C GLU A 232 23.57 7.91 4.91
N GLY A 233 23.68 8.19 6.21
CA GLY A 233 23.11 9.39 6.85
C GLY A 233 23.15 9.33 8.39
N PRO A 234 22.66 10.38 9.08
CA PRO A 234 22.52 10.35 10.53
C PRO A 234 21.49 9.29 10.96
N TYR A 235 21.68 8.70 12.14
CA TYR A 235 20.77 7.69 12.67
C TYR A 235 19.36 8.25 12.87
N GLN A 236 18.35 7.59 12.30
CA GLN A 236 16.93 7.97 12.40
C GLN A 236 16.14 6.97 13.25
N TRP A 237 15.49 7.44 14.33
CA TRP A 237 14.65 6.59 15.18
C TRP A 237 13.45 6.00 14.44
N LEU A 238 12.83 6.78 13.55
CA LEU A 238 11.73 6.30 12.72
C LEU A 238 12.18 5.13 11.83
N ALA A 239 13.42 5.20 11.31
CA ALA A 239 13.99 4.10 10.54
C ALA A 239 14.14 2.83 11.39
N ALA A 240 14.67 3.00 12.61
CA ALA A 240 14.86 1.89 13.54
C ALA A 240 13.54 1.20 13.90
N VAL A 241 12.49 1.97 14.19
CA VAL A 241 11.15 1.45 14.50
C VAL A 241 10.54 0.74 13.29
N GLY A 242 10.57 1.37 12.11
CA GLY A 242 10.01 0.79 10.88
C GLY A 242 10.72 -0.51 10.47
N LEU A 243 12.05 -0.55 10.51
CA LEU A 243 12.82 -1.75 10.23
C LEU A 243 12.59 -2.85 11.27
N THR A 244 12.48 -2.50 12.56
CA THR A 244 12.11 -3.46 13.62
C THR A 244 10.76 -4.10 13.30
N LEU A 245 9.73 -3.30 12.96
CA LEU A 245 8.39 -3.81 12.66
C LEU A 245 8.32 -4.63 11.37
N ALA A 246 9.10 -4.24 10.35
CA ALA A 246 9.23 -5.03 9.13
C ALA A 246 9.86 -6.39 9.42
N LEU A 247 11.00 -6.43 10.13
CA LEU A 247 11.69 -7.66 10.51
C LEU A 247 10.85 -8.52 11.46
N TRP A 248 10.13 -7.90 12.40
CA TRP A 248 9.17 -8.56 13.27
C TRP A 248 8.09 -9.30 12.47
N THR A 249 7.48 -8.60 11.51
CA THR A 249 6.42 -9.15 10.66
C THR A 249 6.97 -10.27 9.76
N ALA A 250 8.12 -10.05 9.13
CA ALA A 250 8.76 -11.04 8.26
C ALA A 250 9.17 -12.30 9.04
N SER A 251 9.93 -12.13 10.13
CA SER A 251 10.45 -13.24 10.93
C SER A 251 9.32 -14.05 11.58
N SER A 252 8.31 -13.40 12.17
CA SER A 252 7.14 -14.08 12.74
C SER A 252 6.34 -14.85 11.69
N THR A 253 6.20 -14.29 10.47
CA THR A 253 5.51 -14.95 9.36
C THR A 253 6.27 -16.19 8.89
N VAL A 254 7.59 -16.07 8.67
CA VAL A 254 8.45 -17.18 8.27
C VAL A 254 8.49 -18.26 9.35
N PHE A 255 8.70 -17.88 10.62
CA PHE A 255 8.70 -18.80 11.73
C PHE A 255 7.35 -19.51 11.87
N GLY A 256 6.23 -18.80 11.73
CA GLY A 256 4.90 -19.39 11.76
C GLY A 256 4.67 -20.42 10.66
N LEU A 257 5.29 -20.26 9.49
CA LEU A 257 5.27 -21.25 8.42
C LEU A 257 6.10 -22.49 8.79
N LEU A 258 7.33 -22.28 9.29
CA LEU A 258 8.26 -23.35 9.67
C LEU A 258 7.75 -24.16 10.87
N ASP A 259 7.13 -23.53 11.86
CA ASP A 259 6.59 -24.19 13.05
C ASP A 259 5.53 -25.23 12.68
N ARG A 260 4.73 -24.98 11.63
CA ARG A 260 3.69 -25.91 11.14
C ARG A 260 4.25 -27.21 10.59
N VAL A 261 5.49 -27.21 10.12
CA VAL A 261 6.16 -28.38 9.53
C VAL A 261 7.27 -28.94 10.42
N LYS A 262 7.56 -28.31 11.57
CA LYS A 262 8.70 -28.64 12.46
C LYS A 262 8.76 -30.11 12.87
N ARG A 263 7.60 -30.75 13.07
CA ARG A 263 7.47 -32.16 13.50
C ARG A 263 7.28 -33.15 12.34
N ARG A 264 7.38 -32.73 11.08
CA ARG A 264 7.20 -33.59 9.90
C ARG A 264 8.56 -34.16 9.45
N PRO A 265 8.64 -35.46 9.08
CA PRO A 265 9.91 -36.09 8.68
C PRO A 265 10.46 -35.51 7.36
N GLN A 266 9.62 -35.32 6.34
CA GLN A 266 10.00 -34.69 5.07
C GLN A 266 9.62 -33.21 5.06
N LYS A 267 10.41 -32.35 5.73
CA LYS A 267 10.07 -30.92 5.95
C LYS A 267 9.80 -30.14 4.66
N ILE A 268 10.64 -30.30 3.63
CA ILE A 268 10.49 -29.58 2.35
C ILE A 268 9.18 -29.97 1.66
N ARG A 269 8.92 -31.28 1.52
CA ARG A 269 7.67 -31.78 0.93
C ARG A 269 6.45 -31.35 1.75
N ALA A 270 6.55 -31.37 3.09
CA ALA A 270 5.49 -30.90 3.97
C ALA A 270 5.21 -29.40 3.80
N LEU A 271 6.24 -28.59 3.55
CA LEU A 271 6.13 -27.14 3.31
C LEU A 271 5.44 -26.86 1.96
N MET A 272 5.86 -27.55 0.90
CA MET A 272 5.25 -27.45 -0.43
C MET A 272 3.77 -27.86 -0.42
N ASN A 273 3.41 -28.82 0.44
CA ASN A 273 2.04 -29.34 0.56
C ASN A 273 1.14 -28.56 1.54
N LEU A 274 1.60 -27.44 2.10
CA LEU A 274 0.74 -26.61 2.94
C LEU A 274 -0.44 -26.04 2.14
N PRO A 275 -1.63 -25.92 2.74
CA PRO A 275 -2.79 -25.30 2.11
C PRO A 275 -2.48 -23.93 1.49
N ARG A 276 -3.00 -23.68 0.29
CA ARG A 276 -2.76 -22.44 -0.47
C ARG A 276 -3.11 -21.18 0.32
N GLY A 277 -4.12 -21.21 1.20
CA GLY A 277 -4.45 -20.06 2.03
C GLY A 277 -3.51 -19.83 3.22
N ILE A 278 -2.70 -20.80 3.62
CA ILE A 278 -1.58 -20.56 4.56
C ILE A 278 -0.44 -19.87 3.82
N TRP A 279 -0.11 -20.33 2.61
CA TRP A 279 0.84 -19.66 1.74
C TRP A 279 0.37 -18.25 1.38
N GLY A 280 -0.90 -18.08 1.01
CA GLY A 280 -1.49 -16.80 0.66
C GLY A 280 -1.43 -15.78 1.79
N MET A 281 -1.80 -16.19 3.01
CA MET A 281 -1.61 -15.37 4.21
C MET A 281 -0.13 -15.00 4.42
N SER A 282 0.78 -15.98 4.33
CA SER A 282 2.20 -15.77 4.63
C SER A 282 2.89 -14.87 3.59
N VAL A 283 2.64 -15.09 2.30
CA VAL A 283 3.18 -14.25 1.22
C VAL A 283 2.64 -12.82 1.32
N ALA A 284 1.35 -12.65 1.66
CA ALA A 284 0.79 -11.32 1.82
C ALA A 284 1.41 -10.54 3.00
N HIS A 285 1.55 -11.18 4.16
CA HIS A 285 2.15 -10.54 5.33
C HIS A 285 3.65 -10.30 5.17
N PHE A 286 4.36 -11.17 4.46
CA PHE A 286 5.74 -10.91 4.04
C PHE A 286 5.82 -9.73 3.07
N GLY A 287 4.85 -9.59 2.16
CA GLY A 287 4.68 -8.40 1.32
C GLY A 287 4.52 -7.10 2.12
N ILE A 288 3.77 -7.13 3.22
CA ILE A 288 3.68 -5.98 4.16
C ILE A 288 5.06 -5.66 4.74
N ALA A 289 5.83 -6.65 5.16
CA ALA A 289 7.18 -6.41 5.68
C ALA A 289 8.08 -5.73 4.64
N VAL A 290 8.08 -6.20 3.39
CA VAL A 290 8.84 -5.59 2.27
C VAL A 290 8.37 -4.16 2.00
N PHE A 291 7.05 -3.94 1.98
CA PHE A 291 6.46 -2.61 1.83
C PHE A 291 6.92 -1.64 2.93
N VAL A 292 6.88 -2.08 4.20
CA VAL A 292 7.31 -1.26 5.35
C VAL A 292 8.78 -0.91 5.26
N VAL A 293 9.67 -1.80 4.79
CA VAL A 293 11.08 -1.45 4.52
C VAL A 293 11.15 -0.32 3.49
N GLY A 294 10.46 -0.46 2.35
CA GLY A 294 10.47 0.54 1.29
C GLY A 294 10.01 1.93 1.78
N VAL A 295 8.85 1.99 2.43
CA VAL A 295 8.29 3.23 2.98
C VAL A 295 9.22 3.85 4.00
N THR A 296 9.70 3.05 4.96
CA THR A 296 10.56 3.54 6.04
C THR A 296 11.85 4.13 5.48
N MET A 297 12.52 3.41 4.59
CA MET A 297 13.83 3.81 4.09
C MET A 297 13.74 5.05 3.20
N VAL A 298 12.78 5.10 2.26
CA VAL A 298 12.64 6.29 1.41
C VAL A 298 12.20 7.51 2.22
N SER A 299 11.30 7.35 3.19
CA SER A 299 10.82 8.49 4.00
C SER A 299 11.86 9.03 5.00
N THR A 300 12.94 8.29 5.30
CA THR A 300 13.93 8.70 6.32
C THR A 300 15.31 8.99 5.77
N TYR A 301 15.69 8.37 4.64
CA TYR A 301 17.03 8.47 4.07
C TYR A 301 17.04 8.94 2.60
N GLU A 302 15.90 9.38 2.07
CA GLU A 302 15.89 10.11 0.81
C GLU A 302 16.77 11.35 0.91
N LYS A 303 17.53 11.60 -0.14
CA LYS A 303 18.29 12.84 -0.34
C LYS A 303 17.69 13.54 -1.55
N GLU A 304 17.31 14.79 -1.38
CA GLU A 304 16.72 15.61 -2.44
C GLU A 304 17.38 16.98 -2.50
N GLN A 305 17.47 17.54 -3.71
CA GLN A 305 17.93 18.90 -3.91
C GLN A 305 17.29 19.51 -5.16
N ASP A 306 16.74 20.71 -5.01
CA ASP A 306 16.32 21.59 -6.10
C ASP A 306 17.45 22.55 -6.44
N LEU A 307 17.82 22.62 -7.72
CA LEU A 307 19.01 23.32 -8.21
C LEU A 307 18.68 24.15 -9.44
N ARG A 308 19.34 25.30 -9.57
CA ARG A 308 19.50 25.98 -10.86
C ARG A 308 20.81 25.50 -11.48
N MET A 309 20.76 24.88 -12.65
CA MET A 309 21.96 24.39 -13.35
C MET A 309 22.02 24.92 -14.79
N VAL A 310 23.23 25.26 -15.25
CA VAL A 310 23.55 25.50 -16.67
C VAL A 310 24.33 24.31 -17.25
N PRO A 311 24.32 24.10 -18.58
CA PRO A 311 25.09 23.03 -19.21
C PRO A 311 26.57 23.09 -18.81
N GLY A 312 27.11 21.97 -18.32
CA GLY A 312 28.45 21.85 -17.77
C GLY A 312 28.51 21.86 -16.24
N ASP A 313 27.45 22.31 -15.56
CA ASP A 313 27.40 22.31 -14.09
C ASP A 313 27.40 20.89 -13.53
N THR A 314 28.08 20.72 -12.40
CA THR A 314 28.07 19.50 -11.62
C THR A 314 27.54 19.72 -10.22
N TYR A 315 26.80 18.76 -9.68
CA TYR A 315 26.39 18.74 -8.29
C TYR A 315 26.61 17.38 -7.66
N GLU A 316 27.16 17.34 -6.44
CA GLU A 316 27.36 16.09 -5.71
C GLU A 316 26.26 15.89 -4.66
N LEU A 317 25.54 14.77 -4.77
CA LEU A 317 24.52 14.37 -3.81
C LEU A 317 24.76 12.91 -3.41
N GLY A 318 24.90 12.64 -2.11
CA GLY A 318 25.06 11.26 -1.60
C GLY A 318 26.23 10.48 -2.21
N GLY A 319 27.35 11.15 -2.50
CA GLY A 319 28.52 10.54 -3.14
C GLY A 319 28.34 10.19 -4.62
N VAL A 320 27.32 10.75 -5.27
CA VAL A 320 27.10 10.68 -6.72
C VAL A 320 27.20 12.10 -7.28
N THR A 321 28.06 12.29 -8.26
CA THR A 321 28.20 13.54 -9.01
C THR A 321 27.27 13.50 -10.23
N PHE A 322 26.39 14.48 -10.34
CA PHE A 322 25.47 14.69 -11.44
C PHE A 322 25.99 15.84 -12.31
N LEU A 323 26.32 15.55 -13.57
CA LEU A 323 26.70 16.53 -14.60
C LEU A 323 25.48 16.80 -15.49
N PHE A 324 25.07 18.06 -15.58
CA PHE A 324 24.01 18.48 -16.48
C PHE A 324 24.59 18.87 -17.84
N GLU A 325 24.22 18.17 -18.91
CA GLU A 325 24.71 18.46 -20.27
C GLU A 325 23.81 19.43 -21.04
N GLY A 326 22.66 19.79 -20.47
CA GLY A 326 21.70 20.71 -21.07
C GLY A 326 20.38 20.04 -21.50
N VAL A 327 19.53 20.85 -22.12
CA VAL A 327 18.21 20.48 -22.62
C VAL A 327 18.15 20.78 -24.12
N VAL A 328 17.61 19.84 -24.89
CA VAL A 328 17.39 19.98 -26.33
C VAL A 328 15.90 19.84 -26.62
N ASN A 329 15.35 20.81 -27.35
CA ASN A 329 13.96 20.73 -27.80
C ASN A 329 13.84 19.76 -29.00
N LYS A 330 12.96 18.77 -28.89
CA LYS A 330 12.64 17.82 -29.94
C LYS A 330 11.16 17.92 -30.28
N THR A 331 10.83 18.15 -31.55
CA THR A 331 9.45 18.07 -32.02
C THR A 331 9.11 16.61 -32.33
N LYS A 332 8.02 16.11 -31.75
CA LYS A 332 7.42 14.81 -32.04
C LYS A 332 6.05 15.03 -32.68
N ASP A 333 5.46 13.98 -33.25
CA ASP A 333 4.21 14.06 -34.01
C ASP A 333 3.05 14.66 -33.20
N ASN A 334 3.06 14.49 -31.87
CA ASN A 334 1.98 14.89 -30.97
C ASN A 334 2.38 15.82 -29.82
N TYR A 335 3.67 16.13 -29.63
CA TYR A 335 4.15 17.04 -28.58
C TYR A 335 5.52 17.64 -28.90
N ILE A 336 5.84 18.75 -28.22
CA ILE A 336 7.20 19.29 -28.14
C ILE A 336 7.84 18.80 -26.84
N SER A 337 9.05 18.28 -26.94
CA SER A 337 9.81 17.67 -25.86
C SER A 337 11.00 18.53 -25.50
N SER A 338 11.07 19.03 -24.28
CA SER A 338 12.29 19.56 -23.67
C SER A 338 13.07 18.38 -23.09
N PHE A 339 14.07 17.88 -23.80
CA PHE A 339 14.78 16.65 -23.46
C PHE A 339 16.11 16.97 -22.76
N GLY A 340 16.19 16.73 -21.45
CA GLY A 340 17.40 16.92 -20.65
C GLY A 340 18.34 15.72 -20.67
N THR A 341 19.64 15.98 -20.54
CA THR A 341 20.65 14.92 -20.35
C THR A 341 21.45 15.16 -19.08
N VAL A 342 21.44 14.19 -18.17
CA VAL A 342 22.21 14.24 -16.91
C VAL A 342 23.03 12.97 -16.76
N LYS A 343 24.35 13.13 -16.64
CA LYS A 343 25.29 12.02 -16.39
C LYS A 343 25.54 11.90 -14.89
N ALA A 344 25.37 10.71 -14.35
CA ALA A 344 25.69 10.37 -12.98
C ALA A 344 27.00 9.56 -12.91
N SER A 345 27.88 9.94 -12.00
CA SER A 345 29.17 9.30 -11.75
C SER A 345 29.40 9.11 -10.25
N ARG A 346 30.08 8.04 -9.84
CA ARG A 346 30.50 7.78 -8.45
C ARG A 346 32.00 7.48 -8.45
N GLU A 347 32.76 8.16 -7.59
CA GLU A 347 34.23 8.01 -7.53
C GLU A 347 34.90 8.19 -8.91
N GLY A 348 34.43 9.17 -9.69
CA GLY A 348 34.91 9.44 -11.05
C GLY A 348 34.49 8.42 -12.12
N LYS A 349 33.84 7.31 -11.75
CA LYS A 349 33.33 6.32 -12.70
C LYS A 349 31.89 6.62 -13.08
N HIS A 350 31.61 6.64 -14.37
CA HIS A 350 30.25 6.76 -14.88
C HIS A 350 29.38 5.58 -14.43
N ILE A 351 28.20 5.87 -13.86
CA ILE A 351 27.26 4.83 -13.37
C ILE A 351 25.95 4.80 -14.16
N ALA A 352 25.49 5.94 -14.70
CA ALA A 352 24.29 6.03 -15.54
C ALA A 352 24.19 7.39 -16.23
N THR A 353 23.48 7.45 -17.35
CA THR A 353 22.90 8.68 -17.90
C THR A 353 21.39 8.60 -17.75
N VAL A 354 20.77 9.65 -17.23
CA VAL A 354 19.32 9.77 -17.11
C VAL A 354 18.82 10.92 -17.99
N PHE A 355 17.60 10.75 -18.49
CA PHE A 355 17.02 11.62 -19.51
C PHE A 355 15.68 12.18 -19.04
N PRO A 356 15.69 13.19 -18.14
CA PRO A 356 14.46 13.87 -17.74
C PRO A 356 13.87 14.65 -18.92
N GLU A 357 12.55 14.69 -19.00
CA GLU A 357 11.83 15.28 -20.12
C GLU A 357 10.64 16.12 -19.63
N LYS A 358 10.35 17.23 -20.32
CA LYS A 358 9.06 17.91 -20.25
C LYS A 358 8.37 17.87 -21.59
N ARG A 359 7.09 17.46 -21.61
CA ARG A 359 6.28 17.33 -22.81
C ARG A 359 5.16 18.36 -22.82
N THR A 360 5.08 19.14 -23.88
CA THR A 360 4.01 20.11 -24.11
C THR A 360 3.15 19.64 -25.28
N TYR A 361 1.88 19.37 -25.03
CA TYR A 361 0.91 18.93 -26.03
C TYR A 361 0.10 20.13 -26.52
N ALA A 362 -0.21 20.19 -27.82
CA ALA A 362 -0.95 21.31 -28.40
C ALA A 362 -2.37 21.50 -27.80
N THR A 363 -2.96 20.44 -27.25
CA THR A 363 -4.32 20.43 -26.68
C THR A 363 -4.36 20.53 -25.16
N GLN A 364 -3.22 20.60 -24.47
CA GLN A 364 -3.14 20.70 -23.00
C GLN A 364 -2.46 22.00 -22.57
N THR A 365 -2.96 22.60 -21.49
CA THR A 365 -2.45 23.89 -20.98
C THR A 365 -1.19 23.74 -20.13
N ASN A 366 -1.01 22.60 -19.46
CA ASN A 366 0.12 22.35 -18.56
C ASN A 366 1.08 21.31 -19.16
N PRO A 367 2.41 21.56 -19.14
CA PRO A 367 3.40 20.56 -19.52
C PRO A 367 3.35 19.34 -18.61
N LEU A 368 3.52 18.15 -19.18
CA LEU A 368 3.73 16.90 -18.45
C LEU A 368 5.23 16.68 -18.21
N THR A 369 5.58 16.09 -17.08
CA THR A 369 6.97 15.79 -16.73
C THR A 369 7.21 14.29 -16.83
N GLU A 370 8.30 13.89 -17.45
CA GLU A 370 8.78 12.51 -17.48
C GLU A 370 10.12 12.44 -16.79
N ALA A 371 10.18 11.74 -15.68
CA ALA A 371 11.37 11.71 -14.85
C ALA A 371 12.48 10.84 -15.47
N GLY A 372 13.71 11.36 -15.44
CA GLY A 372 14.90 10.60 -15.74
C GLY A 372 15.25 9.69 -14.57
N ILE A 373 14.94 8.39 -14.68
CA ILE A 373 15.14 7.43 -13.60
C ILE A 373 16.18 6.39 -13.97
N ARG A 374 17.22 6.24 -13.14
CA ARG A 374 18.07 5.05 -13.14
C ARG A 374 17.50 4.06 -12.11
N PRO A 375 16.80 3.00 -12.55
CA PRO A 375 16.21 2.01 -11.65
C PRO A 375 17.30 1.24 -10.90
N GLY A 376 17.13 0.97 -9.61
CA GLY A 376 18.03 0.10 -8.86
C GLY A 376 17.32 -0.71 -7.78
N PHE A 377 17.92 -1.83 -7.37
CA PHE A 377 17.31 -2.69 -6.36
C PHE A 377 17.33 -2.06 -4.95
N ILE A 378 18.41 -1.34 -4.63
CA ILE A 378 18.62 -0.68 -3.32
C ILE A 378 18.27 0.80 -3.37
N ARG A 379 18.46 1.47 -4.50
CA ARG A 379 18.14 2.89 -4.67
C ARG A 379 17.86 3.21 -6.14
N ASP A 380 16.96 4.15 -6.35
CA ASP A 380 16.79 4.81 -7.64
C ASP A 380 17.56 6.13 -7.63
N LEU A 381 18.18 6.48 -8.76
CA LEU A 381 18.57 7.87 -9.04
C LEU A 381 17.44 8.49 -9.84
N TYR A 382 16.94 9.61 -9.38
CA TYR A 382 15.79 10.28 -9.97
C TYR A 382 16.19 11.70 -10.29
N VAL A 383 15.92 12.14 -11.51
CA VAL A 383 16.09 13.53 -11.91
C VAL A 383 14.84 13.97 -12.65
N SER A 384 14.34 15.17 -12.34
CA SER A 384 13.32 15.85 -13.14
C SER A 384 13.79 17.25 -13.50
N ILE A 385 13.26 17.78 -14.59
CA ILE A 385 13.53 19.16 -15.04
C ILE A 385 12.27 20.01 -14.89
N GLY A 386 12.46 21.23 -14.40
CA GLY A 386 11.44 22.27 -14.27
C GLY A 386 11.33 23.10 -15.54
N GLU A 387 11.03 24.39 -15.38
CA GLU A 387 11.01 25.35 -16.49
C GLU A 387 12.41 25.94 -16.73
N PRO A 388 12.70 26.48 -17.93
CA PRO A 388 13.88 27.30 -18.15
C PRO A 388 13.81 28.53 -17.23
N LEU A 389 14.92 28.84 -16.57
CA LEU A 389 15.01 29.94 -15.60
C LEU A 389 15.52 31.23 -16.22
N ASP A 390 16.22 31.16 -17.35
CA ASP A 390 16.68 32.30 -18.12
C ASP A 390 16.89 31.94 -19.60
N THR A 391 17.30 32.94 -20.39
CA THR A 391 17.62 32.79 -21.81
C THR A 391 19.02 32.22 -22.06
N ASN A 392 19.84 32.06 -21.02
CA ASN A 392 21.23 31.59 -21.11
C ASN A 392 21.35 30.07 -20.93
N GLY A 393 20.22 29.36 -20.94
CA GLY A 393 20.17 27.91 -20.84
C GLY A 393 20.18 27.38 -19.41
N ALA A 394 19.90 28.21 -18.40
CA ALA A 394 19.72 27.71 -17.04
C ALA A 394 18.35 27.02 -16.87
N TRP A 395 18.34 25.87 -16.21
CA TRP A 395 17.13 25.11 -15.92
C TRP A 395 17.03 24.81 -14.44
N SER A 396 15.79 24.72 -13.95
CA SER A 396 15.52 24.13 -12.64
C SER A 396 15.62 22.61 -12.75
N LEU A 397 16.49 21.99 -11.96
CA LEU A 397 16.64 20.54 -11.86
C LEU A 397 16.31 20.11 -10.45
N ARG A 398 15.61 18.99 -10.34
CA ARG A 398 15.33 18.34 -9.07
C ARG A 398 15.97 16.95 -9.08
N ILE A 399 16.93 16.75 -8.18
CA ILE A 399 17.73 15.53 -8.11
C ILE A 399 17.41 14.81 -6.80
N HIS A 400 17.10 13.52 -6.89
CA HIS A 400 16.89 12.67 -5.73
C HIS A 400 17.68 11.37 -5.79
N ILE A 401 18.05 10.89 -4.60
CA ILE A 401 18.49 9.52 -4.36
C ILE A 401 17.45 8.86 -3.45
N LYS A 402 16.73 7.87 -3.99
CA LYS A 402 15.56 7.26 -3.34
C LYS A 402 15.83 5.83 -2.91
N PRO A 403 16.22 5.58 -1.65
CA PRO A 403 16.54 4.25 -1.17
C PRO A 403 15.27 3.39 -1.04
N PHE A 404 15.34 2.16 -1.55
CA PHE A 404 14.32 1.11 -1.47
C PHE A 404 12.93 1.50 -1.98
N ILE A 405 12.78 2.56 -2.77
CA ILE A 405 11.48 3.01 -3.28
C ILE A 405 10.72 1.89 -4.00
N ARG A 406 11.44 1.04 -4.76
CA ARG A 406 10.85 -0.09 -5.49
C ARG A 406 10.27 -1.19 -4.60
N TRP A 407 10.71 -1.27 -3.35
CA TRP A 407 10.22 -2.28 -2.42
C TRP A 407 8.79 -1.97 -1.98
N ILE A 408 8.34 -0.72 -2.08
CA ILE A 408 6.94 -0.35 -1.87
C ILE A 408 6.06 -1.14 -2.85
N TRP A 409 6.33 -1.03 -4.15
CA TRP A 409 5.55 -1.76 -5.17
C TRP A 409 5.82 -3.26 -5.15
N GLY A 410 7.06 -3.69 -4.87
CA GLY A 410 7.39 -5.10 -4.67
C GLY A 410 6.58 -5.75 -3.54
N GLY A 411 6.43 -5.05 -2.42
CA GLY A 411 5.59 -5.47 -1.30
C GLY A 411 4.11 -5.56 -1.67
N ALA A 412 3.60 -4.59 -2.44
CA ALA A 412 2.22 -4.61 -2.96
C ALA A 412 1.95 -5.77 -3.92
N ILE A 413 2.91 -6.09 -4.79
CA ILE A 413 2.84 -7.26 -5.69
C ILE A 413 2.81 -8.56 -4.88
N LEU A 414 3.65 -8.69 -3.85
CA LEU A 414 3.64 -9.85 -2.95
C LEU A 414 2.28 -9.97 -2.21
N MET A 415 1.73 -8.86 -1.73
CA MET A 415 0.38 -8.82 -1.16
C MET A 415 -0.68 -9.34 -2.14
N ALA A 416 -0.65 -8.89 -3.39
CA ALA A 416 -1.56 -9.34 -4.44
C ALA A 416 -1.40 -10.85 -4.75
N ILE A 417 -0.17 -11.34 -4.88
CA ILE A 417 0.13 -12.78 -5.08
C ILE A 417 -0.43 -13.59 -3.90
N GLY A 418 -0.21 -13.14 -2.67
CA GLY A 418 -0.75 -13.79 -1.47
C GLY A 418 -2.28 -13.85 -1.50
N GLY A 419 -2.93 -12.77 -1.92
CA GLY A 419 -4.37 -12.72 -2.15
C GLY A 419 -4.85 -13.72 -3.19
N PHE A 420 -4.17 -13.86 -4.34
CA PHE A 420 -4.51 -14.83 -5.38
C PHE A 420 -4.35 -16.28 -4.90
N LEU A 421 -3.28 -16.57 -4.16
CA LEU A 421 -3.05 -17.88 -3.55
C LEU A 421 -4.17 -18.23 -2.56
N ALA A 422 -4.59 -17.27 -1.73
CA ALA A 422 -5.68 -17.48 -0.79
C ALA A 422 -7.05 -17.67 -1.49
N ALA A 423 -7.31 -16.92 -2.56
CA ALA A 423 -8.56 -17.02 -3.33
C ALA A 423 -8.71 -18.35 -4.08
N THR A 424 -7.60 -19.03 -4.37
CA THR A 424 -7.56 -20.33 -5.06
C THR A 424 -7.46 -21.52 -4.09
N ASP A 425 -7.65 -21.29 -2.78
CA ASP A 425 -7.66 -22.34 -1.77
C ASP A 425 -8.87 -23.27 -1.93
N GLN A 426 -8.64 -24.59 -1.87
CA GLN A 426 -9.67 -25.62 -1.97
C GLN A 426 -10.75 -25.50 -0.89
N ARG A 427 -10.47 -24.82 0.23
CA ARG A 427 -11.47 -24.56 1.29
C ARG A 427 -12.62 -23.67 0.81
N LEU A 428 -12.40 -22.85 -0.23
CA LEU A 428 -13.40 -21.95 -0.80
C LEU A 428 -14.23 -22.62 -1.90
N ARG A 429 -13.92 -23.87 -2.28
CA ARG A 429 -14.76 -24.65 -3.20
C ARG A 429 -16.04 -25.07 -2.49
N SER A 430 -17.18 -24.83 -3.13
CA SER A 430 -18.50 -25.22 -2.65
C SER A 430 -18.56 -26.73 -2.31
N PRO A 431 -19.33 -27.13 -1.28
CA PRO A 431 -19.65 -28.54 -1.03
C PRO A 431 -20.23 -29.25 -2.27
N SER A 432 -20.96 -28.55 -3.14
CA SER A 432 -21.48 -29.11 -4.41
C SER A 432 -20.36 -29.46 -5.38
N THR A 433 -19.41 -28.55 -5.59
CA THR A 433 -18.24 -28.77 -6.44
C THR A 433 -17.32 -29.86 -5.90
N ARG A 434 -17.26 -30.02 -4.57
CA ARG A 434 -16.53 -31.12 -3.92
C ARG A 434 -17.24 -32.46 -4.13
N ARG A 435 -18.58 -32.50 -4.07
CA ARG A 435 -19.37 -33.70 -4.39
C ARG A 435 -19.27 -34.09 -5.87
N GLU A 436 -19.36 -33.13 -6.79
CA GLU A 436 -19.19 -33.35 -8.24
C GLU A 436 -17.80 -33.87 -8.58
N GLN A 437 -16.74 -33.34 -7.96
CA GLN A 437 -15.39 -33.86 -8.16
C GLN A 437 -15.23 -35.28 -7.62
N ILE A 438 -15.76 -35.57 -6.42
CA ILE A 438 -15.72 -36.94 -5.87
C ILE A 438 -16.50 -37.91 -6.77
N ALA A 439 -17.66 -37.50 -7.29
CA ALA A 439 -18.45 -38.29 -8.23
C ALA A 439 -17.68 -38.55 -9.54
N ALA A 440 -17.11 -37.52 -10.14
CA ALA A 440 -16.32 -37.64 -11.37
C ALA A 440 -15.06 -38.50 -11.20
N THR A 441 -14.41 -38.45 -10.03
CA THR A 441 -13.23 -39.30 -9.75
C THR A 441 -13.63 -40.76 -9.52
N ALA A 442 -14.83 -41.02 -8.99
CA ALA A 442 -15.36 -42.36 -8.81
C ALA A 442 -15.80 -43.00 -10.13
N GLU A 443 -16.34 -42.21 -11.06
CA GLU A 443 -16.72 -42.64 -12.42
C GLU A 443 -15.50 -43.11 -13.21
N VAL A 444 -14.42 -42.31 -13.22
CA VAL A 444 -13.15 -42.64 -13.90
C VAL A 444 -12.47 -43.87 -13.28
N ALA A 445 -12.65 -44.12 -11.99
CA ALA A 445 -12.12 -45.31 -11.30
C ALA A 445 -13.00 -46.56 -11.50
N SER A 446 -14.22 -46.42 -12.01
CA SER A 446 -15.13 -47.53 -12.33
C SER A 446 -15.07 -47.97 -13.80
N GLU A 447 -14.49 -47.15 -14.67
CA GLU A 447 -14.25 -47.44 -16.08
C GLU A 447 -12.83 -48.00 -16.36
N ALA A 448 -11.97 -48.06 -15.34
CA ALA A 448 -10.64 -48.68 -15.35
C ALA A 448 -10.65 -49.98 -14.54
#